data_AF-A0A1X7GS07-F1
#
_entry.id   AF-A0A1X7GS07-F1
#
_cell.length_a   1.000
_cell.length_b   1.000
_cell.length_c   1.000
_cell.angle_alpha   90.00
_cell.angle_beta   90.00
_cell.angle_gamma   90.00
#
_symmetry.space_group_name_H-M   'P 1'
#
loop_
_entity.id
_entity.type
_entity.pdbx_description
1 polymer ?
#
loop_
_entity_poly.entity_id
_entity_poly.type
_entity_poly.pdbx_seq_one_letter_code
_entity_poly.pdbx_strand_id
1 'polypeptide(L)'
;MARNNTGKMSREEAGRLGGVATAKNHNKEFYQEIGRKGGKATSDSHNRQFYQEIGRKGGEATSDSQGKEFYQEIGQKGGESRNNSSNGGNSGKLSREEAGRKGGQARARQRLG
;
A
#
# COMPACT_ATOMS: atom_id res chain seq x y z
N MET A 1 51.61 6.95 -5.70
CA MET A 1 50.80 7.70 -4.72
C MET A 1 49.38 7.81 -5.24
N ALA A 2 48.39 7.30 -4.49
CA ALA A 2 46.98 7.31 -4.87
C ALA A 2 46.37 8.70 -4.67
N ARG A 3 45.59 9.18 -5.64
CA ARG A 3 44.88 10.47 -5.55
C ARG A 3 43.69 10.32 -4.59
N ASN A 4 43.79 11.01 -3.46
CA ASN A 4 42.78 11.06 -2.42
C ASN A 4 41.45 11.60 -2.96
N ASN A 5 40.39 10.84 -2.74
CA ASN A 5 39.03 11.07 -3.23
C ASN A 5 38.25 12.06 -2.33
N THR A 6 38.88 13.17 -1.94
CA THR A 6 38.43 14.09 -0.86
C THR A 6 37.52 15.24 -1.32
N GLY A 7 36.76 15.05 -2.38
CA GLY A 7 35.85 16.09 -2.90
C GLY A 7 34.63 15.55 -3.68
N LYS A 8 34.39 14.24 -3.65
CA LYS A 8 33.22 13.66 -4.31
C LYS A 8 32.10 13.47 -3.29
N MET A 9 30.99 14.15 -3.54
CA MET A 9 29.72 13.95 -2.85
C MET A 9 29.32 12.47 -2.86
N SER A 10 28.83 11.96 -1.73
CA SER A 10 28.34 10.58 -1.66
C SER A 10 27.07 10.41 -2.51
N ARG A 11 26.76 9.18 -2.90
CA ARG A 11 25.53 8.87 -3.67
C ARG A 11 24.27 9.23 -2.88
N GLU A 12 24.29 8.95 -1.59
CA GLU A 12 23.22 9.24 -0.65
C GLU A 12 23.02 10.76 -0.53
N GLU A 13 24.12 11.50 -0.42
CA GLU A 13 24.09 12.96 -0.34
C GLU A 13 23.58 13.59 -1.65
N ALA A 14 24.03 13.08 -2.79
CA ALA A 14 23.55 13.52 -4.10
C ALA A 14 22.04 13.22 -4.29
N GLY A 15 21.58 12.04 -3.86
CA GLY A 15 20.17 11.66 -3.90
C GLY A 15 19.30 12.57 -3.02
N ARG A 16 19.77 12.86 -1.79
CA ARG A 16 19.09 13.77 -0.87
C ARG A 16 18.98 15.18 -1.46
N LEU A 17 20.08 15.73 -1.98
CA LEU A 17 20.09 17.07 -2.57
C LEU A 17 19.22 17.16 -3.82
N GLY A 18 19.24 16.13 -4.66
CA GLY A 18 18.33 16.02 -5.81
C GLY A 18 16.86 16.05 -5.37
N GLY A 19 16.49 15.25 -4.37
CA GLY A 19 15.13 15.23 -3.83
C GLY A 19 14.69 16.58 -3.25
N VAL A 20 15.58 17.26 -2.50
CA VAL A 20 15.30 18.61 -1.96
C VAL A 20 15.13 19.63 -3.08
N ALA A 21 15.96 19.59 -4.12
CA ALA A 21 15.83 20.48 -5.28
C ALA A 21 14.50 20.23 -6.02
N THR A 22 14.13 18.97 -6.26
CA THR A 22 12.85 18.60 -6.87
C THR A 22 11.67 19.09 -6.01
N ALA A 23 11.70 18.89 -4.69
CA ALA A 23 10.63 19.32 -3.79
C ALA A 23 10.43 20.84 -3.75
N LYS A 24 11.50 21.63 -3.93
CA LYS A 24 11.42 23.10 -4.01
C LYS A 24 10.83 23.61 -5.32
N ASN A 25 11.03 22.88 -6.41
CA ASN A 25 10.70 23.34 -7.77
C ASN A 25 9.34 22.82 -8.28
N HIS A 26 8.68 21.93 -7.54
CA HIS A 26 7.45 21.28 -8.01
C HIS A 26 6.32 21.35 -6.99
N ASN A 27 5.10 21.45 -7.50
CA ASN A 27 3.88 21.52 -6.73
C ASN A 27 3.20 20.14 -6.59
N LYS A 28 2.06 20.12 -5.91
CA LYS A 28 1.28 18.91 -5.66
C LYS A 28 0.86 18.21 -6.95
N GLU A 29 0.47 18.98 -7.96
CA GLU A 29 -0.02 18.51 -9.26
C GLU A 29 1.06 17.70 -10.00
N PHE A 30 2.31 18.15 -9.95
CA PHE A 30 3.46 17.42 -10.50
C PHE A 30 3.58 16.01 -9.90
N TYR A 31 3.51 15.90 -8.57
CA TYR A 31 3.61 14.60 -7.90
C TYR A 31 2.39 13.71 -8.16
N GLN A 32 1.21 14.29 -8.25
CA GLN A 32 0.00 13.56 -8.63
C GLN A 32 0.11 13.00 -10.05
N GLU A 33 0.63 13.77 -10.99
CA GLU A 33 0.82 13.32 -12.36
C GLU A 33 1.82 12.16 -12.44
N ILE A 34 2.95 12.26 -11.75
CA ILE A 34 3.96 11.20 -11.69
C ILE A 34 3.37 9.94 -11.05
N GLY A 35 2.64 10.09 -9.93
CA GLY A 35 1.95 8.98 -9.28
C GLY A 35 0.94 8.29 -10.21
N ARG A 36 0.14 9.08 -10.95
CA ARG A 36 -0.81 8.56 -11.94
C ARG A 36 -0.10 7.80 -13.06
N LYS A 37 0.99 8.36 -13.61
CA LYS A 37 1.78 7.72 -14.67
C LYS A 37 2.37 6.39 -14.19
N GLY A 38 2.96 6.36 -12.99
CA GLY A 38 3.49 5.13 -12.39
C GLY A 38 2.42 4.07 -12.12
N GLY A 39 1.27 4.49 -11.60
CA GLY A 39 0.12 3.61 -11.37
C GLY A 39 -0.41 3.00 -12.66
N LYS A 40 -0.59 3.81 -13.71
CA LYS A 40 -1.01 3.34 -15.04
C LYS A 40 0.00 2.34 -15.63
N ALA A 41 1.28 2.69 -15.65
CA ALA A 41 2.33 1.80 -16.17
C ALA A 41 2.37 0.46 -15.42
N THR A 42 2.18 0.48 -14.11
CA THR A 42 2.10 -0.75 -13.29
C THR A 42 0.86 -1.57 -13.65
N SER A 43 -0.31 -0.94 -13.76
CA SER A 43 -1.56 -1.60 -14.12
C SER A 43 -1.54 -2.18 -15.54
N ASP A 44 -0.85 -1.53 -16.47
CA ASP A 44 -0.74 -1.97 -17.86
C ASP A 44 0.22 -3.18 -17.99
N SER A 45 1.23 -3.28 -17.11
CA SER A 45 2.27 -4.31 -17.14
C SER A 45 1.96 -5.54 -16.28
N HIS A 46 1.06 -5.44 -15.30
CA HIS A 46 0.82 -6.49 -14.31
C HIS A 46 -0.62 -7.00 -14.35
N ASN A 47 -0.76 -8.31 -14.14
CA ASN A 47 -2.06 -8.98 -14.11
C ASN A 47 -2.60 -9.12 -12.68
N ARG A 48 -3.78 -9.73 -12.56
CA ARG A 48 -4.44 -9.97 -11.27
C ARG A 48 -3.58 -10.72 -10.25
N GLN A 49 -2.77 -11.68 -10.68
CA GLN A 49 -1.94 -12.51 -9.79
C GLN A 49 -0.89 -11.66 -9.07
N PHE A 50 -0.29 -10.70 -9.77
CA PHE A 50 0.65 -9.76 -9.17
C PHE A 50 0.03 -9.00 -7.99
N TYR A 51 -1.16 -8.43 -8.18
CA TYR A 51 -1.86 -7.70 -7.12
C TYR A 51 -2.27 -8.59 -5.95
N GLN A 52 -2.64 -9.85 -6.23
CA GLN A 52 -2.93 -10.83 -5.19
C GLN A 52 -1.68 -11.18 -4.37
N GLU A 53 -0.54 -11.34 -5.04
CA GLU A 53 0.72 -11.67 -4.37
C GLU A 53 1.21 -10.51 -3.49
N ILE A 54 1.22 -9.28 -3.98
CA ILE A 54 1.63 -8.12 -3.16
C ILE A 54 0.66 -7.89 -2.00
N GLY A 55 -0.65 -8.12 -2.20
CA GLY A 55 -1.64 -8.05 -1.14
C GLY A 55 -1.41 -9.12 -0.08
N ARG A 56 -1.10 -10.36 -0.50
CA ARG A 56 -0.74 -11.46 0.42
C ARG A 56 0.50 -11.11 1.23
N LYS A 57 1.59 -10.68 0.58
CA LYS A 57 2.85 -10.30 1.24
C LYS A 57 2.65 -9.17 2.26
N GLY A 58 1.87 -8.14 1.90
CA GLY A 58 1.54 -7.05 2.82
C GLY A 58 0.73 -7.52 4.02
N GLY A 59 -0.24 -8.41 3.79
CA GLY A 59 -1.03 -9.02 4.86
C GLY A 59 -0.21 -9.88 5.81
N GLU A 60 0.71 -10.69 5.29
CA GLU A 60 1.62 -11.55 6.08
C GLU A 60 2.59 -10.72 6.91
N ALA A 61 3.25 -9.71 6.33
CA ALA A 61 4.13 -8.82 7.07
C ALA A 61 3.41 -8.07 8.21
N THR A 62 2.14 -7.73 7.98
CA THR A 62 1.29 -7.10 8.99
C THR A 62 0.89 -8.11 10.09
N SER A 63 0.50 -9.34 9.74
CA SER A 63 0.12 -10.34 10.75
C SER A 63 1.28 -10.79 11.61
N ASP A 64 2.48 -10.83 11.05
CA ASP A 64 3.69 -11.25 11.77
C ASP A 64 4.16 -10.19 12.77
N SER A 65 3.81 -8.91 12.55
CA SER A 65 4.28 -7.78 13.37
C SER A 65 3.21 -7.19 14.29
N GLN A 66 1.92 -7.50 14.08
CA GLN A 66 0.82 -6.79 14.75
C GLN A 66 -0.09 -7.71 15.56
N GLY A 67 -0.46 -7.24 16.76
CA GLY A 67 -1.39 -7.92 17.65
C GLY A 67 -2.87 -7.67 17.33
N LYS A 68 -3.77 -8.26 18.14
CA LYS A 68 -5.22 -8.18 17.99
C LYS A 68 -5.77 -6.74 17.93
N GLU A 69 -5.19 -5.83 18.72
CA GLU A 69 -5.60 -4.42 18.80
C GLU A 69 -5.45 -3.68 17.46
N PHE A 70 -4.40 -3.96 16.70
CA PHE A 70 -4.19 -3.39 15.37
C PHE A 70 -5.32 -3.75 14.41
N TYR A 71 -5.74 -5.02 14.41
CA TYR A 71 -6.84 -5.49 13.56
C TYR A 71 -8.20 -4.90 13.96
N GLN A 72 -8.40 -4.63 15.26
CA GLN A 72 -9.58 -3.95 15.75
C GLN A 72 -9.59 -2.48 15.30
N GLU A 73 -8.48 -1.78 15.41
CA GLU A 73 -8.34 -0.38 15.00
C GLU A 73 -8.56 -0.19 13.49
N ILE A 74 -7.91 -0.99 12.65
CA ILE A 74 -8.12 -0.89 11.19
C ILE A 74 -9.54 -1.30 10.79
N GLY A 75 -10.14 -2.25 11.51
CA GLY A 75 -11.54 -2.66 11.30
C GLY A 75 -12.52 -1.55 11.66
N GLN A 76 -12.26 -0.83 12.76
CA GLN A 76 -13.02 0.33 13.18
C GLN A 76 -12.89 1.47 12.17
N LYS A 77 -11.65 1.84 11.78
CA LYS A 77 -11.40 2.88 10.77
C LYS A 77 -12.06 2.57 9.43
N GLY A 78 -12.01 1.31 8.99
CA GLY A 78 -12.69 0.85 7.77
C GLY A 78 -14.22 0.89 7.86
N GLY A 79 -14.79 0.62 9.04
CA GLY A 79 -16.23 0.74 9.32
C GLY A 79 -16.70 2.19 9.40
N GLU A 80 -15.93 3.06 10.05
CA GLU A 80 -16.22 4.50 10.18
C GLU A 80 -16.22 5.21 8.83
N SER A 81 -15.30 4.83 7.94
CA SER A 81 -15.25 5.35 6.56
C SER A 81 -16.51 5.03 5.77
N ARG A 82 -17.18 3.90 6.07
CA ARG A 82 -18.48 3.53 5.47
C ARG A 82 -19.65 4.27 6.11
N ASN A 83 -19.61 4.49 7.43
CA ASN A 83 -20.64 5.25 8.13
C ASN A 83 -20.67 6.72 7.72
N ASN A 84 -19.52 7.35 7.47
CA ASN A 84 -19.46 8.74 7.04
C ASN A 84 -19.96 8.95 5.58
N SER A 85 -19.98 7.88 4.78
CA SER A 85 -20.61 7.86 3.45
C SER A 85 -22.09 7.48 3.46
N SER A 86 -22.63 7.05 4.61
CA SER A 86 -23.97 6.48 4.71
C SER A 86 -25.01 7.52 5.15
N ASN A 87 -25.14 8.61 4.37
CA ASN A 87 -26.42 9.34 4.26
C ASN A 87 -27.22 8.88 3.03
N GLY A 88 -27.07 7.61 2.62
CA GLY A 88 -27.78 7.06 1.47
C GLY A 88 -27.69 5.55 1.38
N GLY A 89 -28.78 4.86 1.73
CA GLY A 89 -29.08 3.51 1.22
C GLY A 89 -28.59 2.33 2.05
N ASN A 90 -29.46 1.85 2.93
CA ASN A 90 -29.36 0.57 3.63
C ASN A 90 -29.65 -0.61 2.66
N SER A 91 -28.65 -1.33 2.15
CA SER A 91 -28.87 -2.63 1.47
C SER A 91 -27.62 -3.51 1.21
N GLY A 92 -26.67 -3.61 2.15
CA GLY A 92 -25.49 -4.46 1.90
C GLY A 92 -24.64 -4.85 3.11
N LYS A 93 -25.24 -4.93 4.31
CA LYS A 93 -24.52 -5.31 5.53
C LYS A 93 -24.16 -6.81 5.51
N LEU A 94 -23.03 -7.16 4.89
CA LEU A 94 -22.38 -8.45 5.13
C LEU A 94 -21.97 -8.51 6.60
N SER A 95 -22.37 -9.56 7.30
CA SER A 95 -22.15 -9.66 8.75
C SER A 95 -20.65 -9.76 9.05
N ARG A 96 -20.25 -9.30 10.25
CA ARG A 96 -18.88 -9.45 10.77
C ARG A 96 -18.38 -10.90 10.68
N GLU A 97 -19.31 -11.84 10.84
CA GLU A 97 -19.06 -13.28 10.80
C GLU A 97 -18.87 -13.79 9.36
N GLU A 98 -19.62 -13.24 8.40
CA GLU A 98 -19.51 -13.58 6.98
C GLU A 98 -18.22 -13.03 6.36
N ALA A 99 -17.80 -11.82 6.75
CA ALA A 99 -16.50 -11.26 6.40
C ALA A 99 -15.34 -12.07 6.98
N GLY A 100 -15.44 -12.49 8.25
CA GLY A 100 -14.45 -13.35 8.91
C GLY A 100 -14.32 -14.72 8.25
N ARG A 101 -15.45 -15.37 7.92
CA ARG A 101 -15.44 -16.65 7.20
C ARG A 101 -14.87 -16.51 5.79
N LYS A 102 -15.24 -15.50 5.00
CA LYS A 102 -14.66 -15.31 3.64
C LYS A 102 -13.18 -14.99 3.67
N GLY A 103 -12.73 -14.16 4.64
CA GLY A 103 -11.32 -13.86 4.85
C GLY A 103 -10.50 -15.10 5.23
N GLY A 104 -11.06 -15.98 6.07
CA GLY A 104 -10.43 -17.26 6.45
C GLY A 104 -10.51 -18.35 5.36
N GLN A 105 -11.61 -18.39 4.60
CA GLN A 105 -11.85 -19.41 3.56
C GLN A 105 -10.97 -19.24 2.32
N ALA A 106 -10.42 -18.04 2.08
CA ALA A 106 -9.43 -17.83 1.01
C ALA A 106 -8.16 -18.68 1.20
N ARG A 107 -7.86 -19.14 2.43
CA ARG A 107 -6.72 -20.04 2.73
C ARG A 107 -7.08 -21.54 2.71
N ALA A 108 -8.37 -21.91 2.68
CA ALA A 108 -8.79 -23.31 2.80
C ALA A 108 -9.05 -24.04 1.47
N ARG A 109 -9.15 -23.32 0.34
CA ARG A 109 -9.54 -23.91 -0.95
C ARG A 109 -8.40 -24.28 -1.91
N GLN A 110 -7.13 -24.19 -1.49
CA GLN A 110 -5.97 -24.61 -2.32
C GLN A 110 -5.31 -25.91 -1.86
N ARG A 111 -5.97 -26.74 -1.04
CA ARG A 111 -5.38 -28.02 -0.56
C ARG A 111 -6.14 -29.29 -0.90
N LEU A 112 -7.13 -29.24 -1.79
CA LEU A 112 -7.75 -30.44 -2.36
C LEU A 112 -8.06 -30.17 -3.84
N GLY A 113 -7.25 -30.76 -4.70
CA GLY A 113 -7.27 -30.70 -6.16
C GLY A 113 -6.03 -31.39 -6.68
#